data_AF-A0A382HEM2-F1
#
_entry.id   AF-A0A382HEM2-F1
#
_cell.length_a   1.000
_cell.length_b   1.000
_cell.length_c   1.000
_cell.angle_alpha   90.00
_cell.angle_beta   90.00
_cell.angle_gamma   90.00
#
_symmetry.space_group_name_H-M   'P 1'
#
loop_
_entity.id
_entity.type
_entity.pdbx_description
1 polymer ?
#
loop_
_entity_poly.entity_id
_entity_poly.type
_entity_poly.pdbx_seq_one_letter_code
_entity_poly.pdbx_strand_id
1 'polypeptide(L)'
;AFSWGILMAFTAQAETIPRPALLLFVANVIWAIAYDTQYAMVDREFDIEIGVKSTAVLFGDMDKYFIAVLQVMFVVSMWLAGRQFELGSAYYLSLLSVCVLLAYQQYLIKDRLPDLCLKAFLNNNWVGAVIFMGVVLSHL
;
A
#
# COMPACT_ATOMS: atom_id res chain seq x y z
N ALA A 1 -10.49 -2.02 -9.73
CA ALA A 1 -10.36 -3.15 -10.69
C ALA A 1 -9.22 -4.11 -10.31
N PHE A 2 -8.02 -3.60 -9.98
CA PHE A 2 -6.81 -4.42 -9.76
C PHE A 2 -6.91 -5.44 -8.60
N SER A 3 -7.51 -5.07 -7.46
CA SER A 3 -7.57 -5.94 -6.28
C SER A 3 -8.39 -7.22 -6.49
N TRP A 4 -9.39 -7.20 -7.37
CA TRP A 4 -10.21 -8.37 -7.69
C TRP A 4 -9.39 -9.51 -8.29
N GLY A 5 -8.24 -9.22 -8.90
CA GLY A 5 -7.31 -10.23 -9.43
C GLY A 5 -6.89 -11.25 -8.37
N ILE A 6 -6.78 -10.83 -7.11
CA ILE A 6 -6.43 -11.72 -5.99
C ILE A 6 -7.52 -12.78 -5.80
N LEU A 7 -8.77 -12.36 -5.66
CA LEU A 7 -9.89 -13.30 -5.45
C LEU A 7 -10.11 -14.21 -6.66
N MET A 8 -9.96 -13.67 -7.87
CA MET A 8 -10.06 -14.46 -9.10
C MET A 8 -8.96 -15.52 -9.20
N ALA A 9 -7.71 -15.18 -8.86
CA ALA A 9 -6.60 -16.14 -8.88
C ALA A 9 -6.80 -17.29 -7.88
N PHE A 10 -7.22 -16.97 -6.65
CA PHE A 10 -7.52 -18.00 -5.65
C PHE A 10 -8.72 -18.86 -6.04
N THR A 11 -9.77 -18.25 -6.58
CA THR A 11 -10.95 -19.00 -7.04
C THR A 11 -10.60 -19.92 -8.21
N ALA A 12 -9.77 -19.46 -9.15
CA ALA A 12 -9.33 -20.26 -10.29
C ALA A 12 -8.44 -21.45 -9.89
N GLN A 13 -7.63 -21.31 -8.84
CA GLN A 13 -6.70 -22.35 -8.39
C GLN A 13 -7.31 -23.32 -7.37
N ALA A 14 -8.13 -22.82 -6.45
CA ALA A 14 -8.61 -23.57 -5.29
C ALA A 14 -10.12 -23.79 -5.28
N GLU A 15 -10.84 -23.34 -6.32
CA GLU A 15 -12.32 -23.38 -6.47
C GLU A 15 -13.09 -22.77 -5.29
N THR A 16 -12.39 -22.08 -4.40
CA THR A 16 -12.88 -21.53 -3.14
C THR A 16 -12.12 -20.24 -2.83
N ILE A 17 -12.71 -19.40 -1.97
CA ILE A 17 -12.06 -18.16 -1.51
C ILE A 17 -11.62 -18.37 -0.06
N PRO A 18 -10.34 -18.76 0.17
CA PRO A 18 -9.85 -18.97 1.51
C PRO A 18 -9.77 -17.63 2.26
N ARG A 19 -9.95 -17.66 3.59
CA ARG A 19 -9.84 -16.47 4.46
C ARG A 19 -8.60 -15.60 4.21
N PRO A 20 -7.38 -16.15 4.02
CA PRO A 20 -6.22 -15.32 3.75
C PRO A 20 -6.25 -14.62 2.38
N ALA A 21 -7.00 -15.13 1.39
CA ALA A 21 -7.22 -14.43 0.11
C ALA A 21 -8.06 -13.15 0.28
N LEU A 22 -9.09 -13.19 1.12
CA LEU A 22 -9.88 -12.00 1.47
C LEU A 22 -9.02 -10.97 2.21
N LEU A 23 -8.14 -11.43 3.09
CA LEU A 23 -7.22 -10.56 3.80
C LEU A 23 -6.22 -9.88 2.85
N LEU A 24 -5.66 -10.61 1.89
CA LEU A 24 -4.81 -10.04 0.83
C LEU A 24 -5.58 -9.04 -0.04
N PHE A 25 -6.84 -9.33 -0.36
CA PHE A 25 -7.71 -8.39 -1.08
C PHE A 25 -7.86 -7.08 -0.31
N VAL A 26 -8.21 -7.15 0.98
CA VAL A 26 -8.34 -5.96 1.84
C VAL A 26 -7.02 -5.21 1.95
N ALA A 27 -5.90 -5.92 2.15
CA ALA A 27 -4.57 -5.32 2.19
C ALA A 27 -4.27 -4.55 0.90
N ASN A 28 -4.56 -5.13 -0.26
CA ASN A 28 -4.32 -4.50 -1.55
C ASN A 28 -5.21 -3.26 -1.76
N VAL A 29 -6.48 -3.31 -1.34
CA VAL A 29 -7.37 -2.14 -1.38
C VAL A 29 -6.84 -1.00 -0.50
N ILE A 30 -6.43 -1.31 0.73
CA ILE A 30 -5.84 -0.32 1.66
C ILE A 30 -4.59 0.32 1.05
N TRP A 31 -3.72 -0.50 0.48
CA TRP A 31 -2.50 -0.02 -0.17
C TRP A 31 -2.81 0.87 -1.38
N ALA A 32 -3.81 0.50 -2.19
CA ALA A 32 -4.27 1.29 -3.32
C ALA A 32 -4.76 2.68 -2.89
N ILE A 33 -5.59 2.74 -1.87
CA ILE A 33 -6.08 4.01 -1.32
C ILE A 33 -4.89 4.84 -0.80
N ALA A 34 -3.91 4.22 -0.15
CA ALA A 34 -2.76 4.93 0.40
C ALA A 34 -1.91 5.61 -0.68
N TYR A 35 -1.54 4.89 -1.75
CA TYR A 35 -0.73 5.49 -2.82
C TYR A 35 -1.54 6.42 -3.73
N ASP A 36 -2.84 6.18 -3.93
CA ASP A 36 -3.70 7.11 -4.68
C ASP A 36 -3.86 8.43 -3.91
N THR A 37 -3.89 8.37 -2.57
CA THR A 37 -3.89 9.58 -1.74
C THR A 37 -2.57 10.35 -1.85
N GLN A 38 -1.42 9.65 -1.95
CA GLN A 38 -0.13 10.29 -2.22
C GLN A 38 -0.11 10.97 -3.59
N TYR A 39 -0.72 10.34 -4.60
CA TYR A 39 -0.84 10.93 -5.93
C TYR A 39 -1.75 12.16 -5.92
N ALA A 40 -2.88 12.11 -5.21
CA ALA A 40 -3.80 13.25 -5.06
C ALA A 40 -3.15 14.46 -4.34
N MET A 41 -2.07 14.27 -3.57
CA MET A 41 -1.29 15.39 -3.01
C MET A 41 -0.53 16.18 -4.09
N VAL A 42 -0.19 15.55 -5.23
CA VAL A 42 0.50 16.20 -6.34
C VAL A 42 -0.42 17.23 -7.00
N ASP A 43 -1.70 16.89 -7.16
CA ASP A 43 -2.69 17.73 -7.84
C ASP A 43 -3.35 18.78 -6.93
N ARG A 44 -2.93 18.86 -5.65
CA ARG A 44 -3.57 19.70 -4.61
C ARG A 44 -3.62 21.19 -4.98
N GLU A 45 -2.54 21.76 -5.51
CA GLU A 45 -2.48 23.18 -5.85
C GLU A 45 -3.44 23.54 -7.00
N PHE A 46 -3.50 22.68 -8.01
CA PHE A 46 -4.47 22.82 -9.12
C PHE A 46 -5.92 22.62 -8.64
N ASP A 47 -6.18 21.63 -7.79
CA ASP A 47 -7.52 21.38 -7.24
C ASP A 47 -8.05 22.57 -6.43
N ILE A 48 -7.16 23.27 -5.70
CA ILE A 48 -7.50 24.50 -4.96
C ILE A 48 -7.83 25.64 -5.92
N GLU A 49 -7.06 25.80 -7.01
CA GLU A 49 -7.24 26.89 -7.99
C GLU A 49 -8.54 26.74 -8.80
N ILE A 50 -8.96 25.50 -9.06
CA ILE A 50 -10.18 25.17 -9.84
C ILE A 50 -11.42 25.02 -8.92
N GLY A 51 -11.25 25.07 -7.61
CA GLY A 51 -12.35 25.01 -6.62
C GLY A 51 -12.96 23.61 -6.44
N VAL A 52 -12.21 22.55 -6.77
CA VAL A 52 -12.66 21.16 -6.64
C VAL A 52 -12.42 20.69 -5.20
N LYS A 53 -13.45 20.12 -4.56
CA LYS A 53 -13.34 19.53 -3.21
C LYS A 53 -12.66 18.16 -3.27
N SER A 54 -11.36 18.15 -3.54
CA SER A 54 -10.53 16.96 -3.53
C SER A 54 -10.23 16.47 -2.11
N THR A 55 -9.90 15.19 -1.95
CA THR A 55 -9.62 14.57 -0.64
C THR A 55 -8.45 15.26 0.07
N ALA A 56 -7.48 15.77 -0.68
CA ALA A 56 -6.37 16.58 -0.16
C ALA A 56 -6.81 17.95 0.43
N VAL A 57 -7.91 18.53 -0.06
CA VAL A 57 -8.51 19.76 0.46
C VAL A 57 -9.37 19.46 1.70
N LEU A 58 -10.09 18.33 1.72
CA LEU A 58 -10.96 17.94 2.83
C LEU A 58 -10.17 17.52 4.09
N PHE A 59 -9.01 16.87 3.91
CA PHE A 59 -8.16 16.41 5.02
C PHE A 59 -7.10 17.43 5.44
N GLY A 60 -6.86 18.50 4.68
CA GLY A 60 -5.95 19.58 5.04
C GLY A 60 -4.54 19.07 5.37
N ASP A 61 -4.14 19.17 6.64
CA ASP A 61 -2.84 18.70 7.14
C ASP A 61 -2.86 17.25 7.66
N MET A 62 -4.02 16.60 7.69
CA MET A 62 -4.20 15.23 8.19
C MET A 62 -3.99 14.15 7.13
N ASP A 63 -3.86 14.54 5.86
CA ASP A 63 -3.55 13.69 4.72
C ASP A 63 -2.38 12.72 5.01
N LYS A 64 -1.29 13.22 5.60
CA LYS A 64 -0.14 12.42 6.02
C LYS A 64 -0.50 11.39 7.08
N TYR A 65 -1.25 11.80 8.10
CA TYR A 65 -1.67 10.92 9.19
C TYR A 65 -2.60 9.80 8.69
N PHE A 66 -3.52 10.14 7.78
CA PHE A 66 -4.41 9.16 7.16
C PHE A 66 -3.61 8.12 6.36
N ILE A 67 -2.66 8.55 5.53
CA ILE A 67 -1.76 7.63 4.80
C ILE A 67 -0.97 6.76 5.79
N ALA A 68 -0.48 7.32 6.90
CA ALA A 68 0.27 6.54 7.90
C ALA A 68 -0.61 5.43 8.53
N VAL A 69 -1.86 5.74 8.85
CA VAL A 69 -2.82 4.74 9.37
C VAL A 69 -3.06 3.64 8.33
N LEU A 70 -3.29 3.99 7.07
CA LEU A 70 -3.47 3.01 5.99
C LEU A 70 -2.22 2.14 5.80
N GLN A 71 -1.03 2.72 5.84
CA GLN A 71 0.24 2.00 5.75
C GLN A 71 0.42 1.00 6.90
N VAL A 72 0.08 1.40 8.13
CA VAL A 72 0.11 0.49 9.29
C VAL A 72 -0.91 -0.64 9.12
N MET A 73 -2.15 -0.32 8.72
CA MET A 73 -3.18 -1.33 8.45
C MET A 73 -2.77 -2.31 7.35
N PHE A 74 -2.12 -1.82 6.30
CA PHE A 74 -1.55 -2.64 5.23
C PHE A 74 -0.50 -3.62 5.78
N VAL A 75 0.49 -3.12 6.54
CA VAL A 75 1.54 -3.97 7.13
C VAL A 75 0.96 -5.02 8.08
N VAL A 76 -0.01 -4.65 8.92
CA VAL A 76 -0.69 -5.58 9.83
C VAL A 76 -1.47 -6.65 9.05
N SER A 77 -2.18 -6.25 7.99
CA SER A 77 -2.91 -7.19 7.14
C SER A 77 -1.98 -8.17 6.43
N MET A 78 -0.83 -7.69 5.94
CA MET A 78 0.21 -8.51 5.33
C MET A 78 0.85 -9.46 6.35
N TRP A 79 1.17 -9.00 7.55
CA TRP A 79 1.68 -9.85 8.63
C TRP A 79 0.71 -10.98 8.99
N LEU A 80 -0.58 -10.66 9.15
CA LEU A 80 -1.63 -11.65 9.42
C LEU A 80 -1.82 -12.64 8.27
N ALA A 81 -1.68 -12.20 7.01
CA ALA A 81 -1.73 -13.07 5.85
C ALA A 81 -0.52 -14.02 5.82
N GLY A 82 0.68 -13.52 6.06
CA GLY A 82 1.90 -14.34 6.14
C GLY A 82 1.83 -15.42 7.22
N ARG A 83 1.17 -15.15 8.35
CA ARG A 83 0.92 -16.17 9.38
C ARG A 83 -0.05 -17.25 8.92
N GLN A 84 -1.10 -16.89 8.19
CA GLN A 84 -2.10 -17.86 7.70
C GLN A 84 -1.58 -18.71 6.53
N PHE A 85 -0.64 -18.19 5.75
CA PHE A 85 0.07 -18.94 4.70
C PHE A 85 1.33 -19.65 5.20
N GLU A 86 1.62 -19.59 6.50
CA GLU A 86 2.80 -20.20 7.13
C GLU A 86 4.14 -19.81 6.45
N LEU A 87 4.24 -18.54 6.02
CA LEU A 87 5.44 -18.03 5.36
C LEU A 87 6.63 -17.97 6.33
N GLY A 88 7.82 -18.21 5.79
CA GLY A 88 9.08 -18.28 6.51
C GLY A 88 9.71 -16.92 6.85
N SER A 89 10.88 -16.97 7.49
CA SER A 89 11.62 -15.78 7.96
C SER A 89 11.98 -14.80 6.84
N ALA A 90 12.25 -15.29 5.62
CA ALA A 90 12.54 -14.47 4.45
C ALA A 90 11.40 -13.49 4.12
N TYR A 91 10.14 -13.94 4.24
CA TYR A 91 8.98 -13.07 4.06
C TYR A 91 8.92 -11.96 5.12
N TYR A 92 9.10 -12.29 6.40
CA TYR A 92 9.07 -11.28 7.47
C TYR A 92 10.22 -10.28 7.38
N LEU A 93 11.40 -10.69 6.89
CA LEU A 93 12.51 -9.77 6.59
C LEU A 93 12.17 -8.81 5.45
N SER A 94 11.47 -9.30 4.41
CA SER A 94 10.96 -8.43 3.35
C SER A 94 9.92 -7.43 3.88
N LEU A 95 9.04 -7.86 4.80
CA LEU A 95 8.05 -7.00 5.43
C LEU A 95 8.71 -5.91 6.31
N LEU A 96 9.81 -6.22 6.99
CA LEU A 96 10.61 -5.22 7.70
C LEU A 96 11.20 -4.19 6.74
N SER A 97 11.74 -4.63 5.60
CA SER A 97 12.24 -3.75 4.54
C SER A 97 11.14 -2.85 3.98
N VAL A 98 9.91 -3.38 3.84
CA VAL A 98 8.73 -2.58 3.45
C VAL A 98 8.43 -1.49 4.47
N CYS A 99 8.49 -1.77 5.78
CA CYS A 99 8.29 -0.73 6.80
C CYS A 99 9.27 0.45 6.64
N VAL A 100 10.53 0.17 6.26
CA VAL A 100 11.53 1.20 5.96
C VAL A 100 11.12 2.02 4.73
N LEU A 101 10.66 1.36 3.66
CA LEU A 101 10.18 2.04 2.45
C LEU A 101 8.94 2.92 2.73
N LEU A 102 8.01 2.45 3.55
CA LEU A 102 6.82 3.22 3.93
C LEU A 102 7.18 4.42 4.80
N ALA A 103 8.12 4.26 5.74
CA ALA A 103 8.66 5.38 6.51
C ALA A 103 9.39 6.40 5.63
N TYR A 104 10.10 5.94 4.60
CA TYR A 104 10.71 6.82 3.59
C TYR A 104 9.65 7.59 2.79
N GLN A 105 8.54 6.96 2.40
CA GLN A 105 7.42 7.65 1.77
C GLN A 105 6.83 8.74 2.69
N GLN A 106 6.67 8.45 3.98
CA GLN A 106 6.22 9.42 4.99
C GLN A 106 7.16 10.63 5.12
N TYR A 107 8.47 10.39 4.99
CA TYR A 107 9.46 11.44 4.95
C TYR A 107 9.37 12.29 3.67
N LEU A 108 9.17 11.67 2.51
CA LEU A 108 9.05 12.37 1.23
C LEU A 108 7.82 13.30 1.18
N ILE A 109 6.67 12.83 1.68
CA ILE A 109 5.42 13.61 1.66
C ILE A 109 5.33 14.66 2.77
N LYS A 110 6.36 14.79 3.63
CA LYS A 110 6.30 15.66 4.83
C LYS A 110 6.02 17.13 4.51
N ASP A 111 6.64 17.62 3.43
CA ASP A 111 6.56 19.02 2.98
C ASP A 111 5.51 19.21 1.87
N ARG A 112 4.85 18.11 1.45
CA ARG A 112 3.80 18.08 0.41
C ARG A 112 4.22 18.70 -0.93
N LEU A 113 5.52 18.67 -1.22
CA LEU A 113 6.05 19.13 -2.50
C LEU A 113 5.62 18.16 -3.60
N PRO A 114 4.99 18.63 -4.70
CA PRO A 114 4.47 17.77 -5.76
C PRO A 114 5.49 16.75 -6.28
N ASP A 115 6.74 17.18 -6.53
CA ASP A 115 7.82 16.32 -6.99
C ASP A 115 8.16 15.18 -6.00
N LEU A 116 8.12 15.46 -4.70
CA LEU A 116 8.41 14.48 -3.66
C LEU A 116 7.23 13.53 -3.44
N CYS A 117 6.00 14.03 -3.56
CA CYS A 117 4.79 13.20 -3.53
C CYS A 117 4.75 12.23 -4.71
N LEU A 118 5.12 12.69 -5.91
CA LEU A 118 5.25 11.81 -7.09
C LEU A 118 6.35 10.76 -6.88
N LYS A 119 7.49 11.14 -6.29
CA LYS A 119 8.54 10.17 -5.91
C LYS A 119 8.03 9.14 -4.90
N ALA A 120 7.25 9.56 -3.91
CA ALA A 120 6.65 8.65 -2.93
C ALA A 120 5.68 7.66 -3.59
N PHE A 121 4.86 8.15 -4.53
CA PHE A 121 3.97 7.35 -5.36
C PHE A 121 4.75 6.31 -6.16
N LEU A 122 5.77 6.71 -6.92
CA LEU A 122 6.61 5.80 -7.72
C LEU A 122 7.38 4.79 -6.86
N ASN A 123 7.75 5.17 -5.64
CA ASN A 123 8.39 4.27 -4.68
C ASN A 123 7.51 3.07 -4.29
N ASN A 124 6.18 3.13 -4.48
CA ASN A 124 5.31 1.98 -4.22
C ASN A 124 5.65 0.77 -5.10
N ASN A 125 6.24 0.97 -6.28
CA ASN A 125 6.70 -0.17 -7.09
C ASN A 125 7.71 -1.04 -6.33
N TRP A 126 8.60 -0.42 -5.55
CA TRP A 126 9.57 -1.14 -4.72
C TRP A 126 8.90 -1.88 -3.56
N VAL A 127 7.84 -1.33 -2.97
CA VAL A 127 7.06 -2.03 -1.93
C VAL A 127 6.52 -3.36 -2.47
N GLY A 128 5.91 -3.34 -3.66
CA GLY A 128 5.42 -4.55 -4.32
C GLY A 128 6.55 -5.53 -4.66
N ALA A 129 7.65 -5.04 -5.23
CA ALA A 129 8.79 -5.87 -5.61
C ALA A 129 9.45 -6.57 -4.40
N VAL A 130 9.62 -5.86 -3.29
CA VAL A 130 10.24 -6.43 -2.06
C VAL A 130 9.34 -7.51 -1.47
N ILE A 131 8.03 -7.29 -1.38
CA ILE A 131 7.08 -8.30 -0.90
C ILE A 131 7.12 -9.54 -1.79
N PHE A 132 7.07 -9.35 -3.11
CA PHE A 132 7.12 -10.45 -4.07
C PHE A 132 8.40 -11.28 -3.91
N MET A 133 9.57 -10.63 -3.82
CA MET A 133 10.84 -11.29 -3.57
C MET A 133 10.84 -12.06 -2.24
N GLY A 134 10.27 -11.49 -1.18
CA GLY A 134 10.15 -12.17 0.12
C GLY A 134 9.28 -13.42 0.08
N VAL A 135 8.19 -13.40 -0.69
CA VAL A 135 7.34 -14.58 -0.92
C VAL A 135 8.10 -15.65 -1.71
N VAL A 136 8.75 -15.29 -2.82
CA VAL A 136 9.54 -16.22 -3.63
C VAL A 136 10.65 -16.88 -2.81
N LEU A 137 11.43 -16.09 -2.07
CA LEU A 137 12.51 -16.59 -1.21
C LEU A 137 12.01 -17.45 -0.05
N SER A 138 10.76 -17.28 0.37
CA SER A 138 10.16 -18.14 1.40
C SER A 138 9.76 -19.51 0.88
N HIS A 139 9.66 -19.70 -0.44
CA HIS A 139 9.30 -20.96 -1.09
C HIS A 139 10.48 -21.67 -1.76
N LEU A 140 11.68 -21.08 -1.68
CA LEU A 140 12.96 -21.68 -2.08
C LEU A 140 13.58 -22.43 -0.90
#